data_AF-A0A1Y5EA43-F1
#
_entry.id   AF-A0A1Y5EA43-F1
#
_cell.length_a   1.000
_cell.length_b   1.000
_cell.length_c   1.000
_cell.angle_alpha   90.00
_cell.angle_beta   90.00
_cell.angle_gamma   90.00
#
_symmetry.space_group_name_H-M   'P 1'
#
loop_
_entity.id
_entity.type
_entity.pdbx_description
1 polymer ?
#
loop_
_entity_poly.entity_id
_entity_poly.type
_entity_poly.pdbx_seq_one_letter_code
_entity_poly.pdbx_strand_id
1 'polypeptide(L)'
;MLRGCLAIEDYKPQFSGHATFPLRYGWLKKGFDAVLSRDGESGSKQIFLNEDAIARFGVGKNMVESMRHWCQATGIIEEGNNENSLKTTEFGRLLFCSDGLDPFLEEASSLWLIHWKLCSSGVKTTWHWSFNHFPGSVFERDHFLLGLSKLSLEAGWKRVSPNTIKRDIECFVRTYVARPIKSKEAHEDALECPLVELGLIKSAGSRDRFRFVRGRKSSLRNSIFLFAVIEFWKDYSSASHLSFEALMHEPGSPGRVFLLDEADVSDRLSSLDEVSGGKIRWSETAGLKQIIRDVELEKIDLLDLIKNDYAYSANRKVA
;
A
#
# COMPACT_ATOMS: atom_id res chain seq x y z
N MET A 1 10.05 4.98 -21.90
CA MET A 1 9.34 3.69 -22.06
C MET A 1 8.77 3.32 -20.71
N LEU A 2 7.47 3.02 -20.65
CA LEU A 2 6.81 2.56 -19.42
C LEU A 2 7.46 1.22 -19.01
N ARG A 3 7.71 1.01 -17.72
CA ARG A 3 8.32 -0.21 -17.16
C ARG A 3 7.46 -0.71 -16.00
N GLY A 4 7.70 -1.95 -15.54
CA GLY A 4 6.97 -2.54 -14.43
C GLY A 4 5.50 -2.85 -14.77
N CYS A 5 4.66 -2.96 -13.76
CA CYS A 5 3.30 -3.49 -13.90
C CYS A 5 2.40 -2.69 -14.86
N LEU A 6 2.62 -1.38 -14.99
CA LEU A 6 1.81 -0.53 -15.87
C LEU A 6 2.11 -0.76 -17.36
N ALA A 7 3.24 -1.39 -17.69
CA ALA A 7 3.65 -1.71 -19.07
C ALA A 7 3.16 -3.08 -19.56
N ILE A 8 2.49 -3.87 -18.71
CA ILE A 8 1.95 -5.19 -19.08
C ILE A 8 0.81 -4.98 -20.08
N GLU A 9 0.81 -5.76 -21.17
CA GLU A 9 -0.14 -5.63 -22.29
C GLU A 9 -1.61 -5.69 -21.83
N ASP A 10 -1.93 -6.61 -20.92
CA ASP A 10 -3.28 -6.81 -20.37
C ASP A 10 -3.54 -6.02 -19.07
N TYR A 11 -2.73 -5.00 -18.76
CA TYR A 11 -2.95 -4.19 -17.56
C TYR A 11 -4.32 -3.48 -17.62
N LYS A 12 -5.15 -3.70 -16.59
CA LYS A 12 -6.46 -3.06 -16.45
C LYS A 12 -6.36 -1.86 -15.51
N PRO A 13 -6.40 -0.61 -16.01
CA PRO A 13 -6.31 0.55 -15.14
C PRO A 13 -7.47 0.64 -14.14
N GLN A 14 -7.14 1.03 -12.90
CA GLN A 14 -8.05 1.10 -11.76
C GLN A 14 -8.14 2.52 -11.18
N PHE A 15 -9.02 3.34 -11.77
CA PHE A 15 -9.29 4.72 -11.36
C PHE A 15 -10.61 4.92 -10.59
N SER A 16 -11.26 3.84 -10.16
CA SER A 16 -12.60 3.89 -9.55
C SER A 16 -12.71 2.92 -8.36
N GLY A 17 -13.95 2.61 -7.94
CA GLY A 17 -14.30 1.69 -6.85
C GLY A 17 -14.42 2.35 -5.47
N HIS A 18 -13.61 3.35 -5.17
CA HIS A 18 -13.63 4.05 -3.88
C HIS A 18 -14.67 5.18 -3.75
N ALA A 19 -15.45 5.49 -4.79
CA ALA A 19 -16.42 6.59 -4.82
C ALA A 19 -15.93 7.98 -4.28
N THR A 20 -14.61 8.24 -4.32
CA THR A 20 -13.94 9.44 -3.76
C THR A 20 -13.87 9.47 -2.23
N PHE A 21 -14.16 8.35 -1.56
CA PHE A 21 -13.89 8.13 -0.15
C PHE A 21 -12.50 7.51 0.04
N PRO A 22 -11.57 8.19 0.72
CA PRO A 22 -10.33 7.55 1.14
C PRO A 22 -10.63 6.46 2.17
N LEU A 23 -9.69 5.53 2.36
CA LEU A 23 -9.75 4.56 3.44
C LEU A 23 -9.93 5.27 4.78
N ARG A 24 -10.75 4.74 5.69
CA ARG A 24 -10.98 5.26 7.04
C ARG A 24 -10.60 4.22 8.10
N TYR A 25 -10.30 4.67 9.31
CA TYR A 25 -10.15 3.77 10.46
C TYR A 25 -11.36 2.84 10.62
N GLY A 26 -11.09 1.62 11.05
CA GLY A 26 -12.09 0.56 11.25
C GLY A 26 -12.69 -0.03 9.97
N TRP A 27 -12.52 0.58 8.78
CA TRP A 27 -13.08 0.01 7.54
C TRP A 27 -12.47 -1.34 7.19
N LEU A 28 -11.15 -1.48 7.29
CA LEU A 28 -10.48 -2.74 7.00
C LEU A 28 -10.91 -3.84 7.96
N LYS A 29 -10.95 -3.55 9.27
CA LYS A 29 -11.43 -4.47 10.31
C LYS A 29 -12.89 -4.89 10.08
N LYS A 30 -13.80 -3.93 9.89
CA LYS A 30 -15.22 -4.23 9.63
C LYS A 30 -15.42 -5.07 8.36
N GLY A 31 -14.72 -4.73 7.28
CA GLY A 31 -14.79 -5.48 6.03
C GLY A 31 -14.22 -6.89 6.17
N PHE A 32 -13.09 -7.03 6.87
CA PHE A 32 -12.48 -8.31 7.20
C PHE A 32 -13.43 -9.20 8.02
N ASP A 33 -13.96 -8.71 9.15
CA ASP A 33 -14.84 -9.48 10.03
C ASP A 33 -16.12 -9.93 9.30
N ALA A 34 -16.66 -9.05 8.44
CA ALA A 34 -17.82 -9.36 7.62
C ALA A 34 -17.55 -10.52 6.65
N VAL A 35 -16.41 -10.51 5.96
CA VAL A 35 -16.02 -11.60 5.04
C VAL A 35 -15.66 -12.87 5.81
N LEU A 36 -14.94 -12.76 6.93
CA LEU A 36 -14.54 -13.89 7.76
C LEU A 36 -15.74 -14.71 8.23
N SER A 37 -16.87 -14.08 8.54
CA SER A 37 -18.10 -14.76 8.96
C SER A 37 -18.70 -15.69 7.92
N ARG A 38 -18.31 -15.55 6.64
CA ARG A 38 -18.81 -16.32 5.49
C ARG A 38 -17.66 -16.63 4.52
N ASP A 39 -16.51 -17.01 5.07
CA ASP A 39 -15.25 -17.08 4.33
C ASP A 39 -15.30 -18.09 3.18
N GLY A 40 -15.18 -17.60 1.94
CA GLY A 40 -15.24 -18.44 0.73
C GLY A 40 -16.63 -18.98 0.36
N GLU A 41 -17.66 -18.72 1.17
CA GLU A 41 -19.03 -19.14 0.91
C GLU A 41 -19.60 -18.47 -0.35
N SER A 42 -20.35 -19.23 -1.15
CA SER A 42 -21.07 -18.69 -2.30
C SER A 42 -22.02 -17.57 -1.89
N GLY A 43 -21.93 -16.43 -2.57
CA GLY A 43 -22.74 -15.25 -2.29
C GLY A 43 -22.27 -14.40 -1.11
N SER A 44 -21.09 -14.64 -0.51
CA SER A 44 -20.57 -13.80 0.57
C SER A 44 -20.34 -12.33 0.14
N LYS A 45 -20.23 -12.03 -1.17
CA LYS A 45 -20.26 -10.64 -1.67
C LYS A 45 -21.54 -9.88 -1.34
N GLN A 46 -22.67 -10.59 -1.14
CA GLN A 46 -23.96 -9.97 -0.86
C GLN A 46 -23.97 -9.21 0.48
N ILE A 47 -23.04 -9.53 1.40
CA ILE A 47 -22.87 -8.80 2.66
C ILE A 47 -22.61 -7.30 2.42
N PHE A 48 -22.05 -6.93 1.26
CA PHE A 48 -21.78 -5.54 0.88
C PHE A 48 -22.82 -4.94 -0.08
N LEU A 49 -23.78 -5.74 -0.56
CA LEU A 49 -24.73 -5.33 -1.62
C LEU A 49 -26.18 -5.26 -1.12
N ASN A 50 -26.54 -6.09 -0.14
CA ASN A 50 -27.90 -6.14 0.40
C ASN A 50 -28.29 -4.83 1.10
N GLU A 51 -29.60 -4.61 1.21
CA GLU A 51 -30.15 -3.43 1.89
C GLU A 51 -29.75 -3.38 3.39
N ASP A 52 -29.54 -4.53 4.03
CA ASP A 52 -29.09 -4.62 5.41
C ASP A 52 -27.62 -4.19 5.60
N ALA A 53 -26.83 -4.07 4.52
CA ALA A 53 -25.43 -3.68 4.61
C ALA A 53 -25.25 -2.26 5.20
N ILE A 54 -26.18 -1.34 4.90
CA ILE A 54 -26.17 0.02 5.47
C ILE A 54 -26.31 -0.04 6.99
N ALA A 55 -27.27 -0.82 7.48
CA ALA A 55 -27.50 -1.00 8.91
C ALA A 55 -26.33 -1.74 9.58
N ARG A 56 -25.82 -2.80 8.95
CA ARG A 56 -24.70 -3.61 9.43
C ARG A 56 -23.43 -2.78 9.62
N PHE A 57 -23.04 -2.00 8.61
CA PHE A 57 -21.78 -1.26 8.64
C PHE A 57 -21.91 0.14 9.26
N GLY A 58 -23.14 0.62 9.48
CA GLY A 58 -23.45 1.94 10.01
C GLY A 58 -23.01 3.08 9.08
N VAL A 59 -22.99 2.84 7.77
CA VAL A 59 -22.52 3.82 6.76
C VAL A 59 -23.38 3.76 5.51
N GLY A 60 -23.41 4.84 4.72
CA GLY A 60 -24.19 4.90 3.48
C GLY A 60 -23.69 3.92 2.40
N LYS A 61 -24.55 3.60 1.42
CA LYS A 61 -24.29 2.62 0.35
C LYS A 61 -22.93 2.82 -0.35
N ASN A 62 -22.61 4.03 -0.80
CA ASN A 62 -21.34 4.31 -1.49
C ASN A 62 -20.12 4.07 -0.57
N MET A 63 -20.27 4.26 0.75
CA MET A 63 -19.20 3.99 1.71
C MET A 63 -19.04 2.48 1.94
N VAL A 64 -20.12 1.70 1.92
CA VAL A 64 -20.04 0.23 1.96
C VAL A 64 -19.27 -0.31 0.75
N GLU A 65 -19.60 0.17 -0.46
CA GLU A 65 -18.88 -0.19 -1.69
C GLU A 65 -17.39 0.20 -1.61
N SER A 66 -17.10 1.40 -1.08
CA SER A 66 -15.74 1.89 -0.88
C SER A 66 -14.97 1.07 0.17
N MET A 67 -15.65 0.64 1.25
CA MET A 67 -15.06 -0.22 2.29
C MET A 67 -14.61 -1.55 1.68
N ARG A 68 -15.48 -2.21 0.91
CA ARG A 68 -15.12 -3.45 0.20
C ARG A 68 -13.93 -3.20 -0.74
N HIS A 69 -14.01 -2.13 -1.54
CA HIS A 69 -12.95 -1.75 -2.49
C HIS A 69 -11.60 -1.60 -1.78
N TRP A 70 -11.54 -0.89 -0.65
CA TRP A 70 -10.29 -0.72 0.08
C TRP A 70 -9.77 -2.03 0.67
N CYS A 71 -10.64 -2.88 1.24
CA CYS A 71 -10.23 -4.18 1.75
C CYS A 71 -9.58 -5.06 0.66
N GLN A 72 -10.13 -5.03 -0.56
CA GLN A 72 -9.56 -5.73 -1.71
C GLN A 72 -8.25 -5.08 -2.18
N ALA A 73 -8.25 -3.76 -2.33
CA ALA A 73 -7.09 -3.01 -2.84
C ALA A 73 -5.87 -3.08 -1.92
N THR A 74 -6.07 -3.26 -0.61
CA THR A 74 -4.98 -3.43 0.37
C THR A 74 -4.66 -4.90 0.66
N GLY A 75 -5.28 -5.84 -0.07
CA GLY A 75 -5.00 -7.28 0.06
C GLY A 75 -5.45 -7.90 1.39
N ILE A 76 -6.45 -7.33 2.05
CA ILE A 76 -7.03 -7.89 3.30
C ILE A 76 -8.06 -8.96 3.00
N ILE A 77 -8.79 -8.79 1.90
CA ILE A 77 -9.73 -9.77 1.36
C ILE A 77 -9.44 -9.95 -0.13
N GLU A 78 -9.86 -11.08 -0.68
CA GLU A 78 -9.73 -11.39 -2.09
C GLU A 78 -10.97 -12.12 -2.62
N GLU A 79 -11.01 -12.27 -3.94
CA GLU A 79 -12.01 -13.07 -4.63
C GLU A 79 -11.89 -14.54 -4.19
N GLY A 80 -13.01 -15.18 -3.88
CA GLY A 80 -13.03 -16.59 -3.52
C GLY A 80 -13.02 -17.50 -4.76
N ASN A 81 -13.01 -18.82 -4.52
CA ASN A 81 -12.99 -19.81 -5.60
C ASN A 81 -14.37 -19.97 -6.29
N ASN A 82 -15.43 -19.49 -5.65
CA ASN A 82 -16.80 -19.59 -6.15
C ASN A 82 -17.21 -18.26 -6.77
N GLU A 83 -18.14 -18.30 -7.73
CA GLU A 83 -18.74 -17.07 -8.23
C GLU A 83 -19.38 -16.28 -7.09
N ASN A 84 -19.14 -14.97 -7.11
CA ASN A 84 -19.71 -14.05 -6.13
C ASN A 84 -19.32 -14.35 -4.67
N SER A 85 -18.19 -15.04 -4.42
CA SER A 85 -17.63 -15.20 -3.09
C SER A 85 -16.40 -14.32 -2.86
N LEU A 86 -16.22 -13.95 -1.59
CA LEU A 86 -15.04 -13.31 -1.03
C LEU A 86 -14.46 -14.23 0.04
N LYS A 87 -13.16 -14.15 0.20
CA LYS A 87 -12.44 -14.77 1.32
C LYS A 87 -11.40 -13.79 1.88
N THR A 88 -11.03 -14.01 3.12
CA THR A 88 -9.97 -13.30 3.82
C THR A 88 -8.60 -13.83 3.38
N THR A 89 -7.62 -12.95 3.23
CA THR A 89 -6.25 -13.35 2.89
C THR A 89 -5.48 -13.75 4.15
N GLU A 90 -4.34 -14.43 3.99
CA GLU A 90 -3.42 -14.68 5.12
C GLU A 90 -2.93 -13.38 5.76
N PHE A 91 -2.65 -12.35 4.95
CA PHE A 91 -2.27 -11.03 5.43
C PHE A 91 -3.40 -10.37 6.25
N GLY A 92 -4.64 -10.44 5.77
CA GLY A 92 -5.80 -9.94 6.49
C GLY A 92 -6.00 -10.65 7.83
N ARG A 93 -5.87 -11.99 7.82
CA ARG A 93 -5.98 -12.82 9.04
C ARG A 93 -4.89 -12.49 10.05
N LEU A 94 -3.65 -12.31 9.58
CA LEU A 94 -2.51 -11.97 10.43
C LEU A 94 -2.73 -10.66 11.20
N LEU A 95 -3.29 -9.64 10.55
CA LEU A 95 -3.53 -8.34 11.20
C LEU A 95 -4.81 -8.31 12.02
N PHE A 96 -5.92 -8.83 11.49
CA PHE A 96 -7.26 -8.49 11.96
C PHE A 96 -8.04 -9.63 12.63
N CYS A 97 -7.52 -10.86 12.69
CA CYS A 97 -8.16 -11.90 13.53
C CYS A 97 -8.30 -11.43 14.99
N SER A 98 -9.11 -12.13 15.79
CA SER A 98 -9.30 -11.80 17.21
C SER A 98 -8.00 -11.78 18.02
N ASP A 99 -7.04 -12.62 17.63
CA ASP A 99 -5.66 -12.74 18.11
C ASP A 99 -4.65 -12.13 17.12
N GLY A 100 -5.11 -11.31 16.18
CA GLY A 100 -4.30 -10.66 15.16
C GLY A 100 -3.32 -9.64 15.76
N LEU A 101 -2.29 -9.31 14.98
CA LEU A 101 -1.18 -8.47 15.44
C LEU A 101 -1.56 -7.02 15.70
N ASP A 102 -2.53 -6.48 14.94
CA ASP A 102 -2.95 -5.08 15.06
C ASP A 102 -4.38 -4.86 14.52
N PRO A 103 -5.41 -5.34 15.25
CA PRO A 103 -6.79 -5.30 14.76
C PRO A 103 -7.35 -3.89 14.56
N PHE A 104 -6.70 -2.87 15.11
CA PHE A 104 -7.17 -1.48 15.12
C PHE A 104 -6.25 -0.50 14.38
N LEU A 105 -5.16 -0.98 13.77
CA LEU A 105 -4.16 -0.17 13.03
C LEU A 105 -3.47 0.87 13.92
N GLU A 106 -3.05 0.47 15.11
CA GLU A 106 -2.35 1.31 16.08
C GLU A 106 -0.83 1.37 15.83
N GLU A 107 -0.28 0.42 15.09
CA GLU A 107 1.15 0.35 14.81
C GLU A 107 1.46 0.87 13.41
N ALA A 108 2.48 1.74 13.31
CA ALA A 108 2.93 2.28 12.03
C ALA A 108 3.35 1.18 11.03
N SER A 109 3.81 0.02 11.52
CA SER A 109 4.15 -1.14 10.70
C SER A 109 2.96 -1.63 9.87
N SER A 110 1.74 -1.65 10.42
CA SER A 110 0.52 -1.97 9.66
C SER A 110 0.29 -1.01 8.52
N LEU A 111 0.47 0.29 8.79
CA LEU A 111 0.26 1.35 7.81
C LEU A 111 1.27 1.25 6.66
N TRP A 112 2.53 0.95 6.97
CA TRP A 112 3.58 0.71 5.97
C TRP A 112 3.28 -0.52 5.10
N LEU A 113 2.81 -1.61 5.69
CA LEU A 113 2.41 -2.82 4.95
C LEU A 113 1.21 -2.54 4.04
N ILE A 114 0.19 -1.82 4.53
CA ILE A 114 -0.98 -1.43 3.73
C ILE A 114 -0.55 -0.52 2.57
N HIS A 115 0.31 0.46 2.82
CA HIS A 115 0.84 1.34 1.78
C HIS A 115 1.64 0.56 0.74
N TRP A 116 2.48 -0.38 1.18
CA TRP A 116 3.21 -1.28 0.30
C TRP A 116 2.26 -2.04 -0.63
N LYS A 117 1.27 -2.77 -0.09
CA LYS A 117 0.28 -3.53 -0.88
C LYS A 117 -0.45 -2.66 -1.91
N LEU A 118 -0.72 -1.41 -1.56
CA LEU A 118 -1.42 -0.47 -2.43
C LEU A 118 -0.58 0.10 -3.58
N CYS A 119 0.74 0.24 -3.37
CA CYS A 119 1.61 1.04 -4.23
C CYS A 119 2.73 0.26 -4.92
N SER A 120 3.15 -0.89 -4.40
CA SER A 120 4.22 -1.71 -5.00
C SER A 120 3.76 -2.37 -6.30
N SER A 121 2.48 -2.71 -6.39
CA SER A 121 1.85 -3.31 -7.56
C SER A 121 0.86 -2.35 -8.24
N GLY A 122 0.35 -2.75 -9.40
CA GLY A 122 -0.56 -1.95 -10.22
C GLY A 122 -2.02 -1.94 -9.76
N VAL A 123 -2.32 -2.42 -8.53
CA VAL A 123 -3.69 -2.56 -8.00
C VAL A 123 -4.49 -1.26 -8.04
N LYS A 124 -3.84 -0.12 -7.76
CA LYS A 124 -4.41 1.22 -7.97
C LYS A 124 -3.46 2.06 -8.82
N THR A 125 -3.89 2.36 -10.05
CA THR A 125 -3.04 3.00 -11.08
C THR A 125 -2.45 4.32 -10.61
N THR A 126 -3.27 5.23 -10.08
CA THR A 126 -2.80 6.54 -9.60
C THR A 126 -1.82 6.40 -8.45
N TRP A 127 -2.03 5.47 -7.52
CA TRP A 127 -1.12 5.26 -6.38
C TRP A 127 0.22 4.73 -6.87
N HIS A 128 0.20 3.64 -7.65
CA HIS A 128 1.43 3.05 -8.19
C HIS A 128 2.20 4.07 -9.04
N TRP A 129 1.54 4.76 -9.98
CA TRP A 129 2.18 5.76 -10.83
C TRP A 129 2.79 6.91 -10.02
N SER A 130 2.07 7.40 -9.01
CA SER A 130 2.51 8.55 -8.21
C SER A 130 3.78 8.27 -7.42
N PHE A 131 3.91 7.08 -6.82
CA PHE A 131 5.10 6.74 -6.03
C PHE A 131 6.26 6.19 -6.88
N ASN A 132 5.97 5.52 -7.99
CA ASN A 132 6.98 4.79 -8.75
C ASN A 132 7.45 5.49 -10.02
N HIS A 133 6.59 6.28 -10.66
CA HIS A 133 6.85 6.84 -12.00
C HIS A 133 6.87 8.37 -12.03
N PHE A 134 6.22 9.05 -11.10
CA PHE A 134 6.24 10.51 -11.07
C PHE A 134 7.67 11.02 -10.80
N PRO A 135 8.26 11.83 -11.71
CA PRO A 135 9.66 12.24 -11.58
C PRO A 135 9.87 13.40 -10.60
N GLY A 136 8.82 14.18 -10.31
CA GLY A 136 8.91 15.37 -9.47
C GLY A 136 8.83 15.07 -7.97
N SER A 137 9.28 16.03 -7.16
CA SER A 137 9.06 16.02 -5.70
C SER A 137 7.84 16.86 -5.29
N VAL A 138 7.33 17.70 -6.19
CA VAL A 138 6.19 18.60 -5.98
C VAL A 138 5.23 18.44 -7.16
N PHE A 139 3.93 18.44 -6.87
CA PHE A 139 2.88 18.32 -7.88
C PHE A 139 1.66 19.16 -7.56
N GLU A 140 0.86 19.39 -8.60
CA GLU A 140 -0.48 19.96 -8.51
C GLU A 140 -1.49 18.97 -9.11
N ARG A 141 -2.75 19.02 -8.67
CA ARG A 141 -3.77 18.04 -9.12
C ARG A 141 -3.97 18.05 -10.64
N ASP A 142 -3.97 19.23 -11.26
CA ASP A 142 -4.14 19.36 -12.70
C ASP A 142 -2.94 18.79 -13.47
N HIS A 143 -1.73 18.92 -12.93
CA HIS A 143 -0.54 18.33 -13.54
C HIS A 143 -0.58 16.79 -13.45
N PHE A 144 -1.07 16.23 -12.35
CA PHE A 144 -1.33 14.79 -12.23
C PHE A 144 -2.40 14.31 -13.21
N LEU A 145 -3.47 15.07 -13.40
CA LEU A 145 -4.53 14.74 -14.37
C LEU A 145 -3.96 14.67 -15.79
N LEU A 146 -3.14 15.64 -16.18
CA LEU A 146 -2.46 15.64 -17.49
C LEU A 146 -1.51 14.45 -17.61
N GLY A 147 -0.69 14.17 -16.59
CA GLY A 147 0.26 13.06 -16.57
C GLY A 147 -0.41 11.70 -16.73
N LEU A 148 -1.46 11.42 -15.94
CA LEU A 148 -2.20 10.16 -16.00
C LEU A 148 -3.03 10.03 -17.29
N SER A 149 -3.58 11.13 -17.81
CA SER A 149 -4.29 11.12 -19.10
C SER A 149 -3.34 10.81 -20.26
N LYS A 150 -2.13 11.40 -20.24
CA LYS A 150 -1.08 11.12 -21.22
C LYS A 150 -0.62 9.67 -21.12
N LEU A 151 -0.36 9.18 -19.91
CA LEU A 151 -0.01 7.78 -19.67
C LEU A 151 -1.07 6.83 -20.22
N SER A 152 -2.35 7.09 -19.93
CA SER A 152 -3.45 6.25 -20.40
C SER A 152 -3.55 6.21 -21.93
N LEU A 153 -3.22 7.32 -22.61
CA LEU A 153 -3.21 7.39 -24.07
C LEU A 153 -2.00 6.63 -24.64
N GLU A 154 -0.80 6.86 -24.10
CA GLU A 154 0.44 6.23 -24.55
C GLU A 154 0.45 4.72 -24.34
N ALA A 155 -0.16 4.25 -23.24
CA ALA A 155 -0.29 2.83 -22.93
C ALA A 155 -1.44 2.14 -23.68
N GLY A 156 -2.21 2.86 -24.51
CA GLY A 156 -3.30 2.28 -25.30
C GLY A 156 -4.48 1.74 -24.47
N TRP A 157 -4.62 2.17 -23.21
CA TRP A 157 -5.69 1.69 -22.35
C TRP A 157 -7.07 2.14 -22.85
N LYS A 158 -8.11 1.38 -22.50
CA LYS A 158 -9.50 1.80 -22.75
C LYS A 158 -9.72 3.20 -22.18
N ARG A 159 -10.31 4.10 -22.98
CA ARG A 159 -10.48 5.51 -22.64
C ARG A 159 -11.19 5.68 -21.30
N VAL A 160 -10.50 6.27 -20.34
CA VAL A 160 -11.05 6.66 -19.04
C VAL A 160 -11.46 8.13 -19.09
N SER A 161 -12.60 8.49 -18.49
CA SER A 161 -13.05 9.88 -18.49
C SER A 161 -12.11 10.77 -17.65
N PRO A 162 -11.81 12.01 -18.06
CA PRO A 162 -11.01 12.94 -17.26
C PRO A 162 -11.60 13.19 -15.86
N ASN A 163 -12.94 13.17 -15.74
CA ASN A 163 -13.62 13.33 -14.47
C ASN A 163 -13.37 12.14 -13.52
N THR A 164 -13.31 10.92 -14.05
CA THR A 164 -12.96 9.72 -13.26
C THR A 164 -11.54 9.84 -12.71
N ILE A 165 -10.56 10.20 -13.56
CA ILE A 165 -9.17 10.40 -13.13
C ILE A 165 -9.07 11.54 -12.11
N LYS A 166 -9.78 12.65 -12.32
CA LYS A 166 -9.83 13.77 -11.37
C LYS A 166 -10.35 13.34 -9.99
N ARG A 167 -11.41 12.53 -9.94
CA ARG A 167 -11.98 11.99 -8.70
C ARG A 167 -11.05 10.98 -8.02
N ASP A 168 -10.28 10.22 -8.78
CA ASP A 168 -9.26 9.29 -8.28
C ASP A 168 -8.07 10.06 -7.68
N ILE A 169 -7.59 11.12 -8.33
CA ILE A 169 -6.56 12.04 -7.81
C ILE A 169 -7.03 12.73 -6.53
N GLU A 170 -8.29 13.17 -6.47
CA GLU A 170 -8.85 13.76 -5.24
C GLU A 170 -8.79 12.75 -4.09
N CYS A 171 -9.19 11.51 -4.35
CA CYS A 171 -9.12 10.44 -3.36
C CYS A 171 -7.67 10.16 -2.94
N PHE A 172 -6.74 10.07 -3.90
CA PHE A 172 -5.30 9.89 -3.65
C PHE A 172 -4.73 10.96 -2.72
N VAL A 173 -5.01 12.24 -2.99
CA VAL A 173 -4.55 13.33 -2.12
C VAL A 173 -5.14 13.17 -0.71
N ARG A 174 -6.43 12.83 -0.59
CA ARG A 174 -7.09 12.60 0.70
C ARG A 174 -6.60 11.35 1.44
N THR A 175 -5.93 10.43 0.78
CA THR A 175 -5.32 9.25 1.41
C THR A 175 -4.04 9.59 2.17
N TYR A 176 -3.29 10.62 1.75
CA TYR A 176 -1.97 10.92 2.31
C TYR A 176 -1.80 12.32 2.90
N VAL A 177 -2.73 13.24 2.63
CA VAL A 177 -2.62 14.63 3.07
C VAL A 177 -3.70 14.96 4.09
N ALA A 178 -3.26 15.31 5.30
CA ALA A 178 -4.12 15.83 6.36
C ALA A 178 -4.89 17.07 5.89
N ARG A 179 -6.16 17.18 6.29
CA ARG A 179 -6.95 18.38 5.98
C ARG A 179 -6.70 19.44 7.06
N PRO A 180 -6.48 20.71 6.70
CA PRO A 180 -6.49 21.77 7.70
C PRO A 180 -7.87 21.84 8.35
N ILE A 181 -7.95 21.64 9.67
CA ILE A 181 -9.20 21.74 10.43
C ILE A 181 -9.69 23.19 10.34
N LYS A 182 -10.76 23.44 9.59
CA LYS A 182 -11.31 24.79 9.39
C LYS A 182 -12.64 25.08 10.10
N SER A 183 -13.25 24.13 10.82
CA SER A 183 -14.41 24.41 11.70
C SER A 183 -14.72 23.24 12.66
N LYS A 184 -15.44 23.55 13.75
CA LYS A 184 -15.97 22.60 14.75
C LYS A 184 -17.06 21.64 14.24
N GLU A 185 -17.55 21.79 13.01
CA GLU A 185 -18.63 20.97 12.43
C GLU A 185 -18.13 19.72 11.69
N ALA A 186 -16.83 19.49 11.66
CA ALA A 186 -16.22 18.38 10.92
C ALA A 186 -16.03 17.09 11.73
N HIS A 187 -16.63 16.95 12.93
CA HIS A 187 -16.24 15.89 13.87
C HIS A 187 -16.51 14.45 13.41
N GLU A 188 -17.43 14.20 12.45
CA GLU A 188 -17.70 12.84 11.94
C GLU A 188 -17.07 12.56 10.56
N ASP A 189 -16.85 13.59 9.74
CA ASP A 189 -16.25 13.45 8.39
C ASP A 189 -14.74 13.82 8.37
N ALA A 190 -14.18 14.15 9.54
CA ALA A 190 -12.75 14.40 9.77
C ALA A 190 -11.99 13.18 10.31
N LEU A 191 -12.56 11.97 10.24
CA LEU A 191 -11.74 10.77 10.39
C LEU A 191 -10.81 10.70 9.17
N GLU A 192 -9.58 11.17 9.38
CA GLU A 192 -8.52 11.17 8.37
C GLU A 192 -8.19 9.73 7.96
N CYS A 193 -7.66 9.60 6.74
CA CYS A 193 -7.17 8.30 6.30
C CYS A 193 -5.99 7.89 7.18
N PRO A 194 -5.91 6.64 7.68
CA PRO A 194 -4.80 6.21 8.53
C PRO A 194 -3.43 6.41 7.84
N LEU A 195 -3.36 6.32 6.51
CA LEU A 195 -2.11 6.50 5.75
C LEU A 195 -1.56 7.94 5.77
N VAL A 196 -2.31 8.91 6.28
CA VAL A 196 -1.81 10.28 6.53
C VAL A 196 -0.67 10.26 7.55
N GLU A 197 -0.71 9.34 8.54
CA GLU A 197 0.31 9.24 9.60
C GLU A 197 1.71 8.91 9.07
N LEU A 198 1.80 8.29 7.89
CA LEU A 198 3.08 7.98 7.26
C LEU A 198 3.83 9.25 6.81
N GLY A 199 3.14 10.38 6.69
CA GLY A 199 3.74 11.67 6.34
C GLY A 199 4.39 11.71 4.96
N LEU A 200 3.99 10.81 4.05
CA LEU A 200 4.57 10.64 2.71
C LEU A 200 4.29 11.81 1.78
N ILE A 201 3.18 12.52 1.98
CA ILE A 201 2.78 13.68 1.17
C ILE A 201 2.36 14.82 2.10
N LYS A 202 2.82 16.05 1.80
CA LYS A 202 2.49 17.27 2.56
C LYS A 202 2.04 18.38 1.63
N SER A 203 1.19 19.29 2.14
CA SER A 203 0.85 20.53 1.45
C SER A 203 2.09 21.42 1.26
N ALA A 204 2.21 22.08 0.10
CA ALA A 204 3.39 22.84 -0.31
C ALA A 204 3.07 24.33 -0.57
N GLY A 205 2.46 24.97 0.43
CA GLY A 205 2.26 26.43 0.50
C GLY A 205 1.02 26.97 -0.21
N SER A 206 0.38 26.21 -1.10
CA SER A 206 -0.90 26.57 -1.73
C SER A 206 -1.91 25.42 -1.65
N ARG A 207 -3.20 25.72 -1.89
CA ARG A 207 -4.33 24.79 -1.66
C ARG A 207 -4.22 23.48 -2.46
N ASP A 208 -3.66 23.55 -3.67
CA ASP A 208 -3.65 22.43 -4.61
C ASP A 208 -2.23 21.95 -4.98
N ARG A 209 -1.23 22.40 -4.22
CA ARG A 209 0.16 22.02 -4.41
C ARG A 209 0.64 21.15 -3.26
N PHE A 210 1.21 20.00 -3.61
CA PHE A 210 1.62 18.96 -2.67
C PHE A 210 3.07 18.55 -2.95
N ARG A 211 3.74 18.01 -1.94
CA ARG A 211 5.11 17.50 -2.06
C ARG A 211 5.23 16.11 -1.48
N PHE A 212 5.96 15.25 -2.17
CA PHE A 212 6.44 13.98 -1.64
C PHE A 212 7.57 14.24 -0.63
N VAL A 213 7.54 13.54 0.49
CA VAL A 213 8.54 13.64 1.55
C VAL A 213 9.54 12.50 1.38
N ARG A 214 10.59 12.74 0.58
CA ARG A 214 11.70 11.79 0.42
C ARG A 214 12.69 11.88 1.57
N GLY A 215 13.27 10.74 1.92
CA GLY A 215 14.35 10.60 2.89
C GLY A 215 13.98 9.69 4.05
N ARG A 216 14.70 9.82 5.16
CA ARG A 216 14.59 8.90 6.32
C ARG A 216 13.16 8.66 6.81
N LYS A 217 12.81 7.39 7.04
CA LYS A 217 11.50 6.95 7.58
C LYS A 217 11.65 6.23 8.92
N SER A 218 11.74 6.99 10.02
CA SER A 218 11.98 6.42 11.37
C SER A 218 10.88 5.47 11.86
N SER A 219 9.64 5.63 11.41
CA SER A 219 8.53 4.71 11.74
C SER A 219 8.50 3.46 10.86
N LEU A 220 9.26 3.40 9.76
CA LEU A 220 9.41 2.21 8.93
C LEU A 220 10.50 1.33 9.55
N ARG A 221 10.11 0.17 10.08
CA ARG A 221 11.05 -0.77 10.69
C ARG A 221 11.73 -1.67 9.66
N ASN A 222 12.90 -2.20 10.01
CA ASN A 222 13.71 -2.99 9.10
C ASN A 222 13.05 -4.32 8.70
N SER A 223 12.26 -4.94 9.58
CA SER A 223 11.50 -6.15 9.24
C SER A 223 10.48 -5.90 8.12
N ILE A 224 9.80 -4.74 8.16
CA ILE A 224 8.84 -4.35 7.11
C ILE A 224 9.55 -3.97 5.81
N PHE A 225 10.71 -3.30 5.92
CA PHE A 225 11.56 -3.06 4.76
C PHE A 225 12.04 -4.37 4.12
N LEU A 226 12.49 -5.34 4.91
CA LEU A 226 12.93 -6.66 4.42
C LEU A 226 11.77 -7.43 3.78
N PHE A 227 10.58 -7.39 4.37
CA PHE A 227 9.37 -7.95 3.77
C PHE A 227 9.15 -7.39 2.35
N ALA A 228 9.22 -6.07 2.19
CA ALA A 228 9.06 -5.40 0.89
C ALA A 228 10.18 -5.75 -0.10
N VAL A 229 11.43 -5.84 0.37
CA VAL A 229 12.57 -6.29 -0.44
C VAL A 229 12.31 -7.68 -1.00
N ILE A 230 11.86 -8.63 -0.18
CA ILE A 230 11.62 -10.01 -0.59
C ILE A 230 10.42 -10.10 -1.55
N GLU A 231 9.31 -9.41 -1.28
CA GLU A 231 8.18 -9.35 -2.22
C GLU A 231 8.61 -8.79 -3.58
N PHE A 232 9.32 -7.66 -3.59
CA PHE A 232 9.82 -7.08 -4.83
C PHE A 232 10.78 -8.03 -5.57
N TRP A 233 11.69 -8.68 -4.85
CA TRP A 233 12.67 -9.58 -5.44
C TRP A 233 11.98 -10.78 -6.12
N LYS A 234 10.97 -11.38 -5.48
CA LYS A 234 10.20 -12.50 -6.05
C LYS A 234 9.61 -12.16 -7.43
N ASP A 235 9.11 -10.95 -7.59
CA ASP A 235 8.50 -10.50 -8.85
C ASP A 235 9.54 -10.01 -9.87
N TYR A 236 10.66 -9.45 -9.40
CA TYR A 236 11.65 -8.79 -10.25
C TYR A 236 12.66 -9.75 -10.88
N SER A 237 13.17 -10.73 -10.13
CA SER A 237 14.25 -11.60 -10.62
C SER A 237 14.37 -12.90 -9.82
N SER A 238 14.69 -13.99 -10.51
CA SER A 238 15.09 -15.26 -9.88
C SER A 238 16.57 -15.30 -9.46
N ALA A 239 17.38 -14.27 -9.78
CA ALA A 239 18.80 -14.24 -9.44
C ALA A 239 19.06 -14.34 -7.93
N SER A 240 20.25 -14.82 -7.56
CA SER A 240 20.70 -14.91 -6.16
C SER A 240 21.25 -13.58 -5.61
N HIS A 241 21.30 -12.54 -6.45
CA HIS A 241 21.66 -11.19 -6.06
C HIS A 241 20.65 -10.16 -6.61
N LEU A 242 20.57 -9.00 -5.95
CA LEU A 242 19.77 -7.87 -6.40
C LEU A 242 20.57 -6.57 -6.20
N SER A 243 20.70 -5.76 -7.25
CA SER A 243 21.50 -4.54 -7.19
C SER A 243 20.83 -3.46 -6.34
N PHE A 244 21.65 -2.59 -5.77
CA PHE A 244 21.18 -1.40 -5.06
C PHE A 244 20.33 -0.49 -5.95
N GLU A 245 20.70 -0.33 -7.22
CA GLU A 245 19.92 0.52 -8.14
C GLU A 245 18.53 -0.06 -8.38
N ALA A 246 18.39 -1.38 -8.47
CA ALA A 246 17.08 -2.02 -8.62
C ALA A 246 16.19 -1.76 -7.39
N LEU A 247 16.74 -1.94 -6.18
CA LEU A 247 16.04 -1.68 -4.91
C LEU A 247 15.62 -0.22 -4.70
N MET A 248 16.36 0.70 -5.31
CA MET A 248 16.14 2.13 -5.11
C MET A 248 15.27 2.75 -6.21
N HIS A 249 15.43 2.32 -7.46
CA HIS A 249 14.92 3.08 -8.60
C HIS A 249 13.91 2.36 -9.47
N GLU A 250 13.86 1.02 -9.47
CA GLU A 250 12.91 0.30 -10.32
C GLU A 250 11.46 0.50 -9.85
N PRO A 251 10.47 0.55 -10.76
CA PRO A 251 9.07 0.62 -10.38
C PRO A 251 8.66 -0.56 -9.50
N GLY A 252 7.99 -0.27 -8.39
CA GLY A 252 7.60 -1.26 -7.38
C GLY A 252 8.69 -1.52 -6.32
N SER A 253 9.89 -0.95 -6.46
CA SER A 253 10.98 -1.15 -5.51
C SER A 253 10.73 -0.47 -4.16
N PRO A 254 11.29 -1.00 -3.05
CA PRO A 254 11.16 -0.39 -1.72
C PRO A 254 11.61 1.08 -1.65
N GLY A 255 12.68 1.46 -2.35
CA GLY A 255 13.17 2.83 -2.36
C GLY A 255 12.17 3.81 -2.99
N ARG A 256 11.51 3.41 -4.09
CA ARG A 256 10.44 4.19 -4.73
C ARG A 256 9.20 4.26 -3.85
N VAL A 257 8.66 3.11 -3.45
CA VAL A 257 7.37 3.02 -2.74
C VAL A 257 7.44 3.79 -1.43
N PHE A 258 8.48 3.56 -0.62
CA PHE A 258 8.61 4.22 0.69
C PHE A 258 9.23 5.63 0.64
N LEU A 259 9.58 6.13 -0.55
CA LEU A 259 10.25 7.42 -0.75
C LEU A 259 11.53 7.55 0.09
N LEU A 260 12.39 6.54 0.01
CA LEU A 260 13.67 6.56 0.71
C LEU A 260 14.71 7.35 -0.10
N ASP A 261 15.72 7.89 0.58
CA ASP A 261 16.95 8.34 -0.08
C ASP A 261 18.01 7.24 -0.02
N GLU A 262 19.10 7.43 -0.75
CA GLU A 262 20.16 6.42 -0.84
C GLU A 262 20.76 6.08 0.53
N ALA A 263 20.90 7.08 1.41
CA ALA A 263 21.43 6.88 2.75
C ALA A 263 20.51 5.98 3.59
N ASP A 264 19.19 6.24 3.62
CA ASP A 264 18.26 5.40 4.39
C ASP A 264 18.16 3.98 3.80
N VAL A 265 18.25 3.83 2.47
CA VAL A 265 18.31 2.48 1.86
C VAL A 265 19.60 1.77 2.28
N SER A 266 20.77 2.39 2.15
CA SER A 266 22.05 1.78 2.54
C SER A 266 22.09 1.40 4.03
N ASP A 267 21.62 2.28 4.91
CA ASP A 267 21.53 2.03 6.35
C ASP A 267 20.67 0.78 6.63
N ARG A 268 19.51 0.67 5.98
CA ARG A 268 18.62 -0.50 6.13
C ARG A 268 19.21 -1.77 5.57
N LEU A 269 19.88 -1.69 4.42
CA LEU A 269 20.54 -2.83 3.79
C LEU A 269 21.64 -3.41 4.68
N SER A 270 22.37 -2.55 5.42
CA SER A 270 23.38 -2.97 6.38
C SER A 270 22.82 -3.82 7.53
N SER A 271 21.54 -3.64 7.88
CA SER A 271 20.87 -4.41 8.95
C SER A 271 20.20 -5.70 8.47
N LEU A 272 20.19 -5.98 7.16
CA LEU A 272 19.43 -7.12 6.64
C LEU A 272 19.97 -8.48 7.07
N ASP A 273 21.28 -8.58 7.31
CA ASP A 273 21.89 -9.83 7.76
C ASP A 273 21.31 -10.27 9.11
N GLU A 274 21.28 -9.34 10.07
CA GLU A 274 20.69 -9.55 11.39
C GLU A 274 19.18 -9.83 11.30
N VAL A 275 18.43 -8.96 10.60
CA VAL A 275 16.96 -9.05 10.53
C VAL A 275 16.48 -10.30 9.79
N SER A 276 17.26 -10.79 8.82
CA SER A 276 16.95 -12.01 8.07
C SER A 276 17.46 -13.29 8.76
N GLY A 277 18.22 -13.17 9.85
CA GLY A 277 18.86 -14.29 10.52
C GLY A 277 19.93 -14.97 9.65
N GLY A 278 20.74 -14.19 8.94
CA GLY A 278 21.84 -14.70 8.11
C GLY A 278 21.45 -15.10 6.68
N LYS A 279 20.19 -14.87 6.26
CA LYS A 279 19.66 -15.36 4.98
C LYS A 279 19.92 -14.41 3.81
N ILE A 280 20.01 -13.11 4.09
CA ILE A 280 20.22 -12.05 3.10
C ILE A 280 21.32 -11.13 3.62
N ARG A 281 22.38 -10.95 2.81
CA ARG A 281 23.55 -10.16 3.17
C ARG A 281 23.75 -9.00 2.20
N TRP A 282 24.14 -7.86 2.75
CA TRP A 282 24.62 -6.73 1.97
C TRP A 282 26.08 -6.92 1.56
N SER A 283 26.40 -6.61 0.31
CA SER A 283 27.76 -6.68 -0.23
C SER A 283 28.09 -5.43 -1.03
N GLU A 284 29.23 -4.84 -0.69
CA GLU A 284 29.84 -3.72 -1.42
C GLU A 284 31.29 -4.10 -1.74
N THR A 285 31.52 -4.67 -2.93
CA THR A 285 32.84 -5.15 -3.35
C THR A 285 33.20 -4.55 -4.70
N ALA A 286 34.39 -3.93 -4.81
CA ALA A 286 34.88 -3.33 -6.05
C ALA A 286 33.88 -2.34 -6.70
N GLY A 287 33.13 -1.59 -5.89
CA GLY A 287 32.12 -0.63 -6.34
C GLY A 287 30.77 -1.23 -6.71
N LEU A 288 30.63 -2.56 -6.71
CA LEU A 288 29.35 -3.25 -6.91
C LEU A 288 28.58 -3.33 -5.58
N LYS A 289 27.42 -2.66 -5.55
CA LYS A 289 26.51 -2.55 -4.41
C LYS A 289 25.28 -3.44 -4.62
N GLN A 290 25.12 -4.49 -3.83
CA GLN A 290 24.04 -5.47 -4.00
C GLN A 290 23.72 -6.23 -2.71
N ILE A 291 22.52 -6.78 -2.63
CA ILE A 291 22.19 -7.82 -1.65
C ILE A 291 22.31 -9.19 -2.29
N ILE A 292 22.71 -10.17 -1.49
CA ILE A 292 22.88 -11.57 -1.88
C ILE A 292 22.04 -12.43 -0.95
N ARG A 293 21.32 -13.39 -1.50
CA ARG A 293 20.56 -14.39 -0.73
C ARG A 293 21.29 -15.72 -0.71
N ASP A 294 21.37 -16.34 0.46
CA ASP A 294 21.98 -17.66 0.65
C ASP A 294 20.91 -18.78 0.61
N VAL A 295 19.62 -18.41 0.54
CA VAL A 295 18.47 -19.32 0.45
C VAL A 295 17.52 -18.91 -0.69
N GLU A 296 16.64 -19.84 -1.06
CA GLU A 296 15.48 -19.55 -1.91
C GLU A 296 14.51 -18.59 -1.22
N LEU A 297 13.92 -17.66 -1.97
CA LEU A 297 13.04 -16.62 -1.42
C LEU A 297 11.75 -17.24 -0.84
N GLU A 298 11.34 -18.39 -1.35
CA GLU A 298 10.20 -19.19 -0.88
C GLU A 298 10.45 -19.78 0.51
N LYS A 299 11.71 -19.96 0.91
CA LYS A 299 12.11 -20.45 2.24
C LYS A 299 12.18 -19.33 3.29
N ILE A 300 11.90 -18.09 2.90
CA ILE A 300 11.79 -16.96 3.83
C ILE A 300 10.31 -16.73 4.12
N ASP A 301 9.90 -17.07 5.35
CA ASP A 301 8.55 -16.82 5.82
C ASP A 301 8.34 -15.32 6.04
N LEU A 302 7.57 -14.72 5.13
CA LEU A 302 7.23 -13.31 5.15
C LEU A 302 6.31 -12.94 6.32
N LEU A 303 5.44 -13.84 6.75
CA LEU A 303 4.52 -13.58 7.86
C LEU A 303 5.29 -13.60 9.18
N ASP A 304 6.31 -14.44 9.32
CA ASP A 304 7.17 -14.45 10.50
C ASP A 304 8.01 -13.18 10.63
N LEU A 305 8.46 -12.59 9.51
CA LEU A 305 9.11 -11.27 9.54
C LEU A 305 8.18 -10.20 10.13
N ILE A 306 6.90 -10.25 9.77
CA ILE A 306 5.89 -9.35 10.33
C ILE A 306 5.70 -9.67 11.81
N LYS A 307 5.44 -10.92 12.21
CA LYS A 307 5.23 -11.29 13.63
C LYS A 307 6.39 -10.84 14.54
N ASN A 308 7.63 -11.03 14.10
CA ASN A 308 8.82 -10.63 14.85
C ASN A 308 8.88 -9.11 15.08
N ASP A 309 8.42 -8.32 14.10
CA ASP A 309 8.30 -6.87 14.24
C ASP A 309 7.34 -6.48 15.38
N TYR A 310 6.18 -7.12 15.46
CA TYR A 310 5.17 -6.84 16.49
C TYR A 310 5.59 -7.33 17.87
N ALA A 311 6.25 -8.50 17.97
CA ALA A 311 6.80 -9.00 19.23
C ALA A 311 7.81 -8.02 19.84
N TYR A 312 8.65 -7.39 19.01
CA TYR A 312 9.57 -6.34 19.45
C TYR A 312 8.84 -5.09 19.97
N SER A 313 7.70 -4.72 19.35
CA SER A 313 6.87 -3.59 19.82
C SER A 313 6.26 -3.86 21.20
N ALA A 314 5.69 -5.06 21.37
CA ALA A 314 5.02 -5.45 22.60
C ALA A 314 5.98 -5.43 23.80
N ASN A 315 7.20 -5.94 23.64
CA ASN A 315 8.21 -5.95 24.69
C ASN A 315 8.67 -4.54 25.12
N ARG A 316 8.63 -3.56 24.22
CA ARG A 316 8.95 -2.16 24.55
C ARG A 316 7.81 -1.39 25.21
N LYS A 317 6.55 -1.80 25.03
CA LYS A 317 5.39 -1.19 25.71
C LYS A 317 5.27 -1.63 27.19
N VAL A 318 5.90 -2.75 27.55
CA VAL A 318 5.87 -3.33 28.91
C VAL A 318 7.06 -2.88 29.78
N ALA A 319 8.10 -2.34 29.17
CA ALA A 319 9.31 -1.82 29.84
C ALA A 319 9.23 -0.30 30.08
#